data_AF-M0L2B6-F1
#
_entry.id   AF-M0L2B6-F1
#
_cell.length_a   1.000
_cell.length_b   1.000
_cell.length_c   1.000
_cell.angle_alpha   90.00
_cell.angle_beta   90.00
_cell.angle_gamma   90.00
#
_symmetry.space_group_name_H-M   'P 1'
#
loop_
_entity.id
_entity.type
_entity.pdbx_description
1 polymer ?
#
loop_
_entity_poly.entity_id
_entity_poly.type
_entity_poly.pdbx_seq_one_letter_code
_entity_poly.pdbx_strand_id
1 'polypeptide(L)'
;DIDDIAETLADSIAVGRPRNTIKACRALEQSGGTSVLVSDAEILEAETLLGSTEGIYSEPAGATPVAGVQTALDQGIIEQDETVVVVSTGFGLKDTKSAEKATGGVDRIDPKITEVEGLYGTAEEAAADD
;
A
#
# COMPACT_ATOMS: atom_id res chain seq x y z
N ASP A 1 26.98 -6.21 -6.91
CA ASP A 1 28.16 -6.46 -6.06
C ASP A 1 27.70 -7.17 -4.78
N ILE A 2 28.58 -7.64 -3.87
CA ILE A 2 28.13 -8.12 -2.53
C ILE A 2 27.44 -6.98 -1.73
N ASP A 3 27.67 -5.75 -2.18
CA ASP A 3 27.20 -4.48 -1.64
C ASP A 3 25.96 -3.89 -2.34
N ASP A 4 25.21 -4.66 -3.16
CA ASP A 4 23.94 -4.16 -3.74
C ASP A 4 22.89 -4.05 -2.63
N ILE A 5 22.84 -2.90 -1.97
CA ILE A 5 21.82 -2.53 -0.99
C ILE A 5 20.52 -2.26 -1.76
N ALA A 6 19.47 -3.01 -1.46
CA ALA A 6 18.14 -2.69 -1.97
C ALA A 6 17.56 -1.52 -1.17
N GLU A 7 17.11 -0.49 -1.87
CA GLU A 7 16.51 0.70 -1.26
C GLU A 7 15.01 0.72 -1.56
N THR A 8 14.20 0.65 -0.49
CA THR A 8 12.74 0.84 -0.49
C THR A 8 12.29 1.09 0.95
N LEU A 9 11.21 1.84 1.13
CA LEU A 9 10.55 1.96 2.43
C LEU A 9 9.93 0.64 2.92
N ALA A 10 9.67 -0.31 2.01
CA ALA A 10 9.13 -1.61 2.34
C ALA A 10 10.23 -2.55 2.88
N ASP A 11 10.69 -2.29 4.10
CA ASP A 11 11.84 -2.95 4.75
C ASP A 11 11.79 -4.48 4.68
N SER A 12 10.62 -5.09 4.87
CA SER A 12 10.44 -6.55 4.82
C SER A 12 10.78 -7.20 3.47
N ILE A 13 10.84 -6.42 2.38
CA ILE A 13 11.20 -6.87 1.03
C ILE A 13 12.43 -6.13 0.46
N ALA A 14 13.13 -5.33 1.27
CA ALA A 14 14.38 -4.64 0.90
C ALA A 14 15.57 -5.63 0.82
N VAL A 15 15.53 -6.52 -0.17
CA VAL A 15 16.47 -7.64 -0.30
C VAL A 15 17.20 -7.60 -1.64
N GLY A 16 18.45 -7.11 -1.65
CA GLY A 16 19.26 -7.02 -2.87
C GLY A 16 19.59 -8.38 -3.50
N ARG A 17 19.73 -9.43 -2.68
CA ARG A 17 19.96 -10.80 -3.16
C ARG A 17 19.05 -11.82 -2.46
N PRO A 18 17.88 -12.14 -3.05
CA PRO A 18 16.93 -13.07 -2.45
C PRO A 18 17.53 -14.46 -2.23
N ARG A 19 17.33 -15.04 -1.05
CA ARG A 19 17.85 -16.38 -0.72
C ARG A 19 17.34 -17.47 -1.65
N ASN A 20 16.12 -17.30 -2.16
CA ASN A 20 15.39 -18.30 -2.95
C ASN A 20 15.19 -17.89 -4.42
N THR A 21 16.05 -17.05 -5.02
CA THR A 21 15.89 -16.58 -6.43
C THR A 21 15.58 -17.70 -7.41
N ILE A 22 16.33 -18.82 -7.38
CA ILE A 22 16.12 -19.94 -8.31
C ILE A 22 14.72 -20.56 -8.14
N LYS A 23 14.20 -20.63 -6.91
CA LYS A 23 12.85 -21.15 -6.65
C LYS A 23 11.78 -20.17 -7.14
N ALA A 24 12.00 -18.87 -6.97
CA ALA A 24 11.09 -17.84 -7.46
C ALA A 24 11.01 -17.84 -8.99
N CYS A 25 12.16 -17.85 -9.70
CA CYS A 25 12.20 -17.96 -11.16
C CYS A 25 11.50 -19.23 -11.66
N ARG A 26 11.77 -20.38 -11.02
CA ARG A 26 11.09 -21.64 -11.35
C ARG A 26 9.57 -21.55 -11.16
N ALA A 27 9.11 -20.89 -10.09
CA ALA A 27 7.68 -20.74 -9.83
C ALA A 27 7.01 -19.89 -10.93
N LEU A 28 7.64 -18.79 -11.35
CA LEU A 28 7.17 -17.96 -12.47
C LEU A 28 7.12 -18.75 -13.78
N GLU A 29 8.20 -19.47 -14.12
CA GLU A 29 8.24 -20.31 -15.33
C GLU A 29 7.16 -21.39 -15.33
N GLN A 30 6.95 -22.07 -14.20
CA GLN A 30 5.99 -23.17 -14.09
C GLN A 30 4.53 -22.69 -14.09
N SER A 31 4.25 -21.51 -13.52
CA SER A 31 2.91 -20.94 -13.54
C SER A 31 2.59 -20.20 -14.85
N GLY A 32 3.59 -19.93 -15.69
CA GLY A 32 3.44 -19.00 -16.81
C GLY A 32 3.23 -17.56 -16.35
N GLY A 33 3.56 -17.25 -15.10
CA GLY A 33 3.37 -15.94 -14.50
C GLY A 33 4.50 -14.95 -14.82
N THR A 34 4.37 -13.75 -14.27
CA THR A 34 5.35 -12.67 -14.44
C THR A 34 5.55 -11.92 -13.12
N SER A 35 6.46 -10.94 -13.13
CA SER A 35 6.69 -10.01 -12.03
C SER A 35 6.59 -8.58 -12.55
N VAL A 36 6.04 -7.69 -11.73
CA VAL A 36 6.02 -6.25 -11.98
C VAL A 36 6.91 -5.53 -10.96
N LEU A 37 7.31 -4.32 -11.30
CA LEU A 37 8.00 -3.41 -10.38
C LEU A 37 7.05 -2.28 -10.02
N VAL A 38 7.08 -1.88 -8.75
CA VAL A 38 6.32 -0.75 -8.22
C VAL A 38 7.25 0.15 -7.42
N SER A 39 6.92 1.43 -7.39
CA SER A 39 7.61 2.46 -6.64
C SER A 39 7.12 2.53 -5.20
N ASP A 40 7.94 3.11 -4.33
CA ASP A 40 7.57 3.42 -2.95
C ASP A 40 6.32 4.32 -2.85
N ALA A 41 6.08 5.19 -3.83
CA ALA A 41 4.88 6.03 -3.87
C ALA A 41 3.62 5.18 -4.12
N GLU A 42 3.65 4.29 -5.11
CA GLU A 42 2.55 3.36 -5.40
C GLU A 42 2.28 2.43 -4.20
N ILE A 43 3.31 2.01 -3.47
CA ILE A 43 3.14 1.22 -2.24
C ILE A 43 2.37 1.99 -1.16
N LEU A 44 2.69 3.27 -0.92
CA LEU A 44 1.98 4.10 0.07
C LEU A 44 0.55 4.43 -0.37
N GLU A 45 0.34 4.64 -1.67
CA GLU A 45 -0.99 4.80 -2.24
C GLU A 45 -1.84 3.54 -2.03
N ALA A 46 -1.27 2.36 -2.26
CA ALA A 46 -1.94 1.07 -2.01
C ALA A 46 -2.24 0.85 -0.51
N GLU A 47 -1.37 1.27 0.40
CA GLU A 47 -1.62 1.24 1.84
C GLU A 47 -2.84 2.11 2.20
N THR A 48 -2.89 3.33 1.67
CA THR A 48 -4.01 4.26 1.87
C THR A 48 -5.30 3.72 1.27
N LEU A 49 -5.24 3.14 0.06
CA LEU A 49 -6.37 2.54 -0.62
C LEU A 49 -6.98 1.41 0.22
N LEU A 50 -6.16 0.45 0.66
CA LEU A 50 -6.61 -0.67 1.49
C LEU A 50 -7.26 -0.20 2.80
N GLY A 51 -6.66 0.79 3.46
CA GLY A 51 -7.19 1.34 4.70
C GLY A 51 -8.52 2.05 4.51
N SER A 52 -8.65 2.88 3.47
CA SER A 52 -9.81 3.74 3.24
C SER A 52 -11.00 3.04 2.59
N THR A 53 -10.78 1.97 1.81
CA THR A 53 -11.85 1.29 1.07
C THR A 53 -12.25 -0.04 1.69
N GLU A 54 -11.30 -0.84 2.17
CA GLU A 54 -11.54 -2.20 2.68
C GLU A 54 -11.41 -2.31 4.20
N GLY A 55 -10.94 -1.26 4.88
CA GLY A 55 -10.64 -1.28 6.31
C GLY A 55 -9.46 -2.20 6.67
N ILE A 56 -8.58 -2.50 5.70
CA ILE A 56 -7.43 -3.38 5.87
C ILE A 56 -6.20 -2.53 6.19
N TYR A 57 -5.72 -2.62 7.43
CA TYR A 57 -4.50 -1.94 7.84
C TYR A 57 -3.26 -2.81 7.56
N SER A 58 -2.63 -2.60 6.40
CA SER A 58 -1.44 -3.33 5.92
C SER A 58 -0.15 -2.55 6.18
N GLU A 59 0.98 -3.24 6.34
CA GLU A 59 2.32 -2.58 6.29
C GLU A 59 2.77 -2.45 4.83
N PRO A 60 3.79 -1.63 4.50
CA PRO A 60 4.18 -1.39 3.10
C PRO A 60 4.45 -2.66 2.26
N ALA A 61 5.18 -3.62 2.82
CA ALA A 61 5.43 -4.89 2.14
C ALA A 61 4.16 -5.72 1.91
N GLY A 62 3.19 -5.64 2.82
CA GLY A 62 1.89 -6.29 2.70
C GLY A 62 0.96 -5.57 1.71
N ALA A 63 1.14 -4.26 1.50
CA ALA A 63 0.41 -3.46 0.52
C ALA A 63 0.99 -3.57 -0.90
N THR A 64 2.29 -3.90 -1.02
CA THR A 64 3.01 -4.01 -2.31
C THR A 64 2.29 -4.85 -3.37
N PRO A 65 1.69 -6.02 -3.06
CA PRO A 65 0.96 -6.77 -4.08
C PRO A 65 -0.26 -6.04 -4.65
N VAL A 66 -0.92 -5.17 -3.87
CA VAL A 66 -2.06 -4.37 -4.36
C VAL A 66 -1.60 -3.31 -5.36
N ALA A 67 -0.48 -2.62 -5.06
CA ALA A 67 0.17 -1.75 -6.04
C ALA A 67 0.54 -2.54 -7.30
N GLY A 68 1.08 -3.75 -7.13
CA GLY A 68 1.41 -4.64 -8.24
C GLY A 68 0.20 -5.03 -9.10
N VAL A 69 -0.98 -5.21 -8.51
CA VAL A 69 -2.23 -5.46 -9.26
C VAL A 69 -2.63 -4.25 -10.08
N GLN A 70 -2.54 -3.03 -9.54
CA GLN A 70 -2.81 -1.80 -10.29
C GLN A 70 -1.87 -1.67 -11.49
N THR A 71 -0.55 -1.84 -11.27
CA THR A 71 0.44 -1.83 -12.35
C THR A 71 0.21 -2.94 -13.37
N ALA A 72 -0.19 -4.15 -12.95
CA ALA A 72 -0.48 -5.25 -13.86
C ALA A 72 -1.72 -5.00 -14.72
N LEU A 73 -2.76 -4.36 -14.17
CA LEU A 73 -3.92 -3.90 -14.94
C LEU A 73 -3.50 -2.85 -15.97
N ASP A 74 -2.72 -1.84 -15.56
CA ASP A 74 -2.26 -0.76 -16.44
C ASP A 74 -1.38 -1.27 -17.59
N GLN A 75 -0.60 -2.33 -17.34
CA GLN A 75 0.24 -2.99 -18.35
C GLN A 75 -0.52 -4.02 -19.19
N GLY A 76 -1.79 -4.30 -18.90
CA GLY A 76 -2.58 -5.34 -19.58
C GLY A 76 -2.08 -6.76 -19.34
N ILE A 77 -1.40 -6.99 -18.20
CA ILE A 77 -0.96 -8.33 -17.75
C ILE A 77 -2.16 -9.13 -17.21
N ILE A 78 -3.11 -8.43 -16.59
CA ILE A 78 -4.39 -9.00 -16.11
C ILE A 78 -5.55 -8.16 -16.67
N GLU A 79 -6.69 -8.81 -16.93
CA GLU A 79 -7.92 -8.15 -17.42
C GLU A 79 -8.84 -7.70 -16.26
N GLN A 80 -9.76 -6.76 -16.52
CA GLN A 80 -10.61 -6.15 -15.48
C GLN A 80 -11.59 -7.14 -14.84
N ASP A 81 -11.97 -8.21 -15.55
CA ASP A 81 -12.90 -9.23 -15.09
C ASP A 81 -12.20 -10.48 -14.51
N GLU A 82 -10.87 -10.48 -14.47
CA GLU A 82 -10.11 -11.54 -13.80
C GLU A 82 -10.29 -11.53 -12.27
N THR A 83 -10.22 -12.71 -11.67
CA THR A 83 -10.24 -12.86 -10.21
C THR A 83 -8.82 -12.96 -9.67
N VAL A 84 -8.42 -11.98 -8.85
CA VAL A 84 -7.09 -11.89 -8.27
C VAL A 84 -7.14 -12.19 -6.77
N VAL A 85 -6.18 -12.97 -6.29
CA VAL A 85 -5.95 -13.19 -4.85
C VAL A 85 -4.66 -12.48 -4.44
N VAL A 86 -4.78 -11.52 -3.52
CA VAL A 86 -3.63 -10.83 -2.91
C VAL A 86 -3.31 -11.45 -1.56
N VAL A 87 -2.03 -11.79 -1.35
CA VAL A 87 -1.52 -12.23 -0.04
C VAL A 87 -0.91 -11.03 0.68
N SER A 88 -1.68 -10.40 1.56
CA SER A 88 -1.15 -9.39 2.49
C SER A 88 -0.40 -10.06 3.63
N THR A 89 0.93 -9.98 3.60
CA THR A 89 1.81 -10.73 4.52
C THR A 89 2.00 -10.06 5.88
N GLY A 90 1.60 -8.80 6.03
CA GLY A 90 1.97 -7.97 7.17
C GLY A 90 0.89 -6.97 7.55
N PHE A 91 0.70 -6.79 8.85
CA PHE A 91 -0.28 -5.87 9.41
C PHE A 91 0.38 -4.54 9.78
N GLY A 92 -0.34 -3.43 9.57
CA GLY A 92 0.22 -2.08 9.61
C GLY A 92 0.76 -1.63 10.96
N LEU A 93 0.32 -2.21 12.08
CA LEU A 93 0.85 -1.88 13.42
C LEU A 93 2.34 -2.24 13.59
N LYS A 94 2.93 -3.02 12.68
CA LYS A 94 4.39 -3.22 12.63
C LYS A 94 5.15 -1.96 12.21
N ASP A 95 4.53 -1.13 11.37
CA ASP A 95 5.12 0.09 10.82
C ASP A 95 4.09 1.23 10.77
N THR A 96 3.86 1.83 11.93
CA THR A 96 2.95 2.97 12.06
C THR A 96 3.50 4.25 11.42
N LYS A 97 4.80 4.33 11.15
CA LYS A 97 5.44 5.52 10.56
C LYS A 97 5.15 5.62 9.07
N SER A 98 5.15 4.49 8.36
CA SER A 98 4.76 4.47 6.95
C SER A 98 3.29 4.85 6.78
N ALA A 99 2.41 4.38 7.66
CA ALA A 99 1.00 4.79 7.68
C ALA A 99 0.83 6.30 7.90
N GLU A 100 1.58 6.90 8.84
CA GLU A 100 1.60 8.35 9.05
C GLU A 100 2.07 9.09 7.79
N LYS A 101 3.11 8.59 7.12
CA LYS A 101 3.61 9.16 5.86
C LYS A 101 2.60 9.04 4.72
N ALA A 102 1.91 7.91 4.61
CA ALA A 102 0.90 7.65 3.58
C ALA A 102 -0.32 8.56 3.73
N THR A 103 -0.72 8.84 4.97
CA THR A 103 -1.93 9.63 5.29
C THR A 103 -1.68 11.12 5.48
N GLY A 104 -0.42 11.58 5.51
CA GLY A 104 -0.08 12.98 5.78
C GLY A 104 -0.09 13.36 7.26
N GLY A 105 -0.29 12.39 8.16
CA GLY A 105 -0.22 12.57 9.60
C GLY A 105 -1.49 13.17 10.22
N VAL A 106 -1.34 13.77 11.41
CA VAL A 106 -2.45 14.32 12.20
C VAL A 106 -2.28 15.83 12.36
N ASP A 107 -3.27 16.59 11.89
CA ASP A 107 -3.34 18.03 12.14
C ASP A 107 -3.65 18.32 13.61
N ARG A 108 -2.77 19.10 14.25
CA ARG A 108 -2.99 19.56 15.62
C ARG A 108 -3.77 20.86 15.63
N ILE A 109 -4.91 20.84 16.30
CA ILE A 109 -5.77 22.00 16.52
C ILE A 109 -5.84 22.38 18.00
N ASP A 110 -6.25 23.61 18.28
CA ASP A 110 -6.56 24.05 19.64
C ASP A 110 -7.75 23.24 20.21
N PRO A 111 -7.82 23.01 21.54
CA PRO A 111 -8.93 22.26 22.17
C PRO A 111 -10.22 23.11 22.26
N LYS A 112 -10.74 23.53 21.11
CA LYS A 112 -11.95 24.36 20.96
C LYS A 112 -12.85 23.74 19.89
N ILE A 113 -14.16 23.72 20.14
CA ILE A 113 -15.12 23.14 19.19
C ILE A 113 -15.10 23.86 17.83
N THR A 114 -14.83 25.17 17.84
CA THR A 114 -14.74 26.01 16.63
C THR A 114 -13.64 25.58 15.66
N GLU A 115 -12.55 24.98 16.17
CA GLU A 115 -11.47 24.47 15.31
C GLU A 115 -11.90 23.20 14.56
N VAL A 116 -12.66 22.32 15.23
CA VAL A 116 -13.22 21.12 14.61
C VAL A 116 -14.26 21.49 13.57
N GLU A 117 -15.17 22.42 13.91
CA GLU A 117 -16.20 22.93 12.99
C GLU A 117 -15.57 23.61 11.76
N GLY A 118 -14.44 24.31 11.93
CA GLY A 118 -13.72 24.91 10.80
C GLY A 118 -13.12 23.90 9.81
N LEU A 119 -12.81 22.68 10.25
CA LEU A 119 -12.23 21.63 9.40
C LEU A 119 -13.29 20.72 8.77
N TYR A 120 -14.35 20.38 9.52
CA TYR A 120 -15.32 19.36 9.14
C TYR A 120 -16.74 19.89 8.93
N GLY A 121 -16.95 21.20 9.08
CA GLY A 121 -18.27 21.82 9.05
C GLY A 121 -19.05 21.63 10.35
N THR A 122 -20.23 22.24 10.40
CA THR A 122 -21.15 22.10 11.53
C THR A 122 -22.12 20.92 11.33
N ALA A 123 -22.71 20.43 12.42
CA ALA A 123 -23.72 19.38 12.37
C ALA A 123 -24.97 19.80 11.56
N GLU A 124 -25.30 21.10 11.54
CA GLU A 124 -26.43 21.64 10.77
C GLU A 124 -26.12 21.69 9.27
N GLU A 125 -24.88 21.96 8.88
CA GLU A 125 -24.44 21.92 7.48
C GLU A 125 -24.35 20.49 6.95
N ALA A 126 -23.81 19.55 7.74
CA ALA A 126 -23.74 18.15 7.37
C ALA A 126 -25.12 17.50 7.19
N ALA A 127 -26.12 17.96 7.95
CA ALA A 127 -27.51 17.49 7.83
C ALA A 127 -28.30 18.11 6.67
N ALA A 128 -27.74 19.13 5.99
CA ALA A 128 -28.37 19.79 4.85
C ALA A 128 -27.89 19.25 3.48
N ASP A 129 -26.80 18.49 3.46
CA ASP A 129 -26.20 17.86 2.27
C ASP A 129 -26.65 16.39 2.05
N ASP A 130 -27.46 15.83 2.96
CA ASP A 130 -28.17 14.53 2.85
C ASP A 130 -29.63 14.72 2.39
#